data_AF-A0A410MCB3-F1
#
_entry.id   AF-A0A410MCB3-F1
#
_cell.length_a   1.000
_cell.length_b   1.000
_cell.length_c   1.000
_cell.angle_alpha   90.00
_cell.angle_beta   90.00
_cell.angle_gamma   90.00
#
_symmetry.space_group_name_H-M   'P 1'
#
loop_
_entity.id
_entity.type
_entity.pdbx_description
1 polymer ?
#
loop_
_entity_poly.entity_id
_entity_poly.type
_entity_poly.pdbx_seq_one_letter_code
_entity_poly.pdbx_strand_id
1 'polypeptide(L)'
;MTPTKELRNKLRKLLNEKVPSGGSEADTNFSDVELDGLLQESSNVYTAASKGWAEKAALLQGDIEKYSTGDEQYTLTSLKDKMTHAMAMANHYQEMGKESSGGVLFKIKPPEVL
;
A
#
# COMPACT_ATOMS: atom_id res chain seq x y z
N MET A 1 -8.10 10.67 -5.53
CA MET A 1 -9.53 10.39 -5.79
C MET A 1 -10.39 10.96 -4.66
N THR A 2 -11.73 10.98 -4.73
CA THR A 2 -12.54 11.42 -3.58
C THR A 2 -12.55 10.33 -2.50
N PRO A 3 -12.01 10.58 -1.30
CA PRO A 3 -12.04 9.59 -0.22
C PRO A 3 -13.48 9.36 0.24
N THR A 4 -13.93 8.12 0.18
CA THR A 4 -15.23 7.69 0.71
C THR A 4 -15.02 6.63 1.76
N LYS A 5 -15.98 6.50 2.69
CA LYS A 5 -15.94 5.49 3.76
C LYS A 5 -15.78 4.06 3.21
N GLU A 6 -16.41 3.77 2.07
CA GLU A 6 -16.29 2.47 1.40
C GLU A 6 -14.88 2.23 0.86
N LEU A 7 -14.27 3.24 0.22
CA LEU A 7 -12.89 3.17 -0.27
C LEU A 7 -11.88 3.03 0.87
N ARG A 8 -12.08 3.76 1.97
CA ARG A 8 -11.26 3.65 3.18
C ARG A 8 -11.33 2.24 3.78
N ASN A 9 -12.52 1.68 3.91
CA ASN A 9 -12.72 0.32 4.39
C ASN A 9 -12.09 -0.71 3.45
N LYS A 10 -12.14 -0.48 2.13
CA LYS A 10 -11.47 -1.34 1.14
C LYS A 10 -9.94 -1.24 1.27
N LEU A 11 -9.40 -0.04 1.42
CA LEU A 11 -7.97 0.20 1.62
C LEU A 11 -7.47 -0.49 2.90
N ARG A 12 -8.18 -0.37 4.02
CA ARG A 12 -7.87 -1.10 5.27
C ARG A 12 -7.76 -2.61 5.06
N LYS A 13 -8.68 -3.20 4.30
CA LYS A 13 -8.63 -4.64 3.98
C LYS A 13 -7.40 -5.00 3.15
N LEU A 14 -7.00 -4.14 2.19
CA LEU A 14 -5.83 -4.37 1.33
C LEU A 14 -4.49 -4.20 2.07
N LEU A 15 -4.45 -3.31 3.06
CA LEU A 15 -3.28 -3.11 3.93
C LEU A 15 -3.17 -4.14 5.05
N ASN A 16 -4.10 -5.12 5.07
CA ASN A 16 -4.28 -6.09 6.15
C ASN A 16 -4.39 -5.43 7.53
N GLU A 17 -4.97 -4.23 7.58
CA GLU A 17 -5.25 -3.43 8.78
C GLU A 17 -6.69 -3.71 9.24
N LYS A 18 -7.02 -4.99 9.41
CA LYS A 18 -8.30 -5.34 10.02
C LYS A 18 -8.22 -4.98 11.50
N VAL A 19 -9.05 -4.02 11.93
CA VAL A 19 -9.30 -3.79 13.35
C VAL A 19 -9.76 -5.11 13.96
N PRO A 20 -9.04 -5.68 14.95
CA PRO A 20 -9.45 -6.92 15.59
C PRO A 20 -10.82 -6.74 16.26
N SER A 21 -11.62 -7.81 16.35
CA SER A 21 -12.95 -7.75 16.96
C SER A 21 -12.83 -7.31 18.43
N GLY A 22 -13.23 -6.08 18.74
CA GLY A 22 -13.10 -5.45 20.06
C GLY A 22 -11.88 -4.53 20.25
N GLY A 23 -11.05 -4.34 19.22
CA GLY A 23 -9.95 -3.36 19.20
C GLY A 23 -10.39 -1.98 18.74
N SER A 24 -9.50 -1.00 18.87
CA SER A 24 -9.72 0.40 18.46
C SER A 24 -8.80 0.79 17.30
N GLU A 25 -9.06 1.94 16.68
CA GLU A 25 -8.20 2.51 15.62
C GLU A 25 -6.76 2.80 16.09
N ALA A 26 -6.52 2.78 17.40
CA ALA A 26 -5.18 2.87 17.99
C ALA A 26 -4.34 1.58 17.81
N ASP A 27 -4.97 0.45 17.48
CA ASP A 27 -4.30 -0.82 17.18
C ASP A 27 -3.93 -0.94 15.68
N THR A 28 -4.24 0.08 14.87
CA THR A 28 -3.91 0.14 13.44
C THR A 28 -2.73 1.08 13.20
N ASN A 29 -1.91 0.80 12.18
CA ASN A 29 -0.75 1.64 11.86
C ASN A 29 -1.15 2.94 11.18
N PHE A 30 -2.33 2.99 10.53
CA PHE A 30 -2.82 4.18 9.85
C PHE A 30 -4.14 4.68 10.42
N SER A 31 -4.17 5.98 10.70
CA SER A 31 -5.41 6.68 11.05
C SER A 31 -6.33 6.85 9.84
N ASP A 32 -7.62 7.07 10.12
CA ASP A 32 -8.61 7.38 9.08
C ASP A 32 -8.22 8.58 8.20
N VAL A 33 -7.54 9.57 8.79
CA VAL A 33 -7.07 10.78 8.11
C VAL A 33 -5.90 10.47 7.17
N GLU A 34 -4.96 9.62 7.59
CA GLU A 34 -3.84 9.20 6.75
C GLU A 34 -4.31 8.36 5.56
N LEU A 35 -5.28 7.46 5.79
CA LEU A 35 -5.89 6.68 4.72
C LEU A 35 -6.63 7.56 3.72
N ASP A 36 -7.33 8.60 4.18
CA ASP A 36 -7.97 9.58 3.31
C ASP A 36 -6.94 10.38 2.51
N GLY A 37 -5.83 10.78 3.13
CA GLY A 37 -4.70 11.43 2.45
C GLY A 37 -4.14 10.54 1.35
N LEU A 38 -3.85 9.27 1.66
CA LEU A 38 -3.38 8.27 0.69
C LEU A 38 -4.34 8.11 -0.49
N LEU A 39 -5.64 8.06 -0.24
CA LEU A 39 -6.67 8.00 -1.29
C LEU A 39 -6.73 9.29 -2.09
N GLN A 40 -6.59 10.45 -1.47
CA GLN A 40 -6.66 11.73 -2.15
C GLN A 40 -5.50 11.90 -3.14
N GLU A 41 -4.29 11.53 -2.72
CA GLU A 41 -3.08 11.55 -3.54
C GLU A 41 -2.99 10.45 -4.59
N SER A 42 -3.88 9.46 -4.52
CA SER A 42 -3.85 8.29 -5.41
C SER A 42 -4.95 8.35 -6.46
N SER A 43 -4.64 7.85 -7.65
CA SER A 43 -5.61 7.74 -8.74
C SER A 43 -6.56 6.56 -8.58
N ASN A 44 -6.15 5.49 -7.90
CA ASN A 44 -6.96 4.31 -7.63
C ASN A 44 -6.63 3.66 -6.28
N VAL A 45 -7.52 2.79 -5.77
CA VAL A 45 -7.38 2.18 -4.44
C VAL A 45 -6.15 1.27 -4.33
N TYR A 46 -5.69 0.70 -5.45
CA TYR A 46 -4.51 -0.16 -5.49
C TYR A 46 -3.22 0.65 -5.39
N THR A 47 -3.13 1.83 -6.01
CA THR A 47 -2.00 2.74 -5.84
C THR A 47 -1.94 3.29 -4.42
N ALA A 48 -3.08 3.56 -3.79
CA ALA A 48 -3.14 3.91 -2.38
C ALA A 48 -2.64 2.76 -1.48
N ALA A 49 -3.04 1.52 -1.75
CA ALA A 49 -2.56 0.34 -1.01
C ALA A 49 -1.06 0.11 -1.20
N SER A 50 -0.54 0.32 -2.42
CA SER A 50 0.89 0.25 -2.72
C SER A 50 1.69 1.25 -1.88
N LYS A 51 1.24 2.51 -1.83
CA LYS A 51 1.86 3.55 -0.99
C LYS A 51 1.83 3.18 0.49
N GLY A 52 0.69 2.74 1.02
CA GLY A 52 0.59 2.34 2.42
C GLY A 52 1.50 1.16 2.78
N TRP A 53 1.66 0.17 1.89
CA TRP A 53 2.62 -0.92 2.09
C TRP A 53 4.09 -0.45 2.01
N ALA A 54 4.39 0.53 1.14
CA ALA A 54 5.71 1.13 1.05
C ALA A 54 6.07 1.94 2.31
N GLU A 55 5.12 2.69 2.87
CA GLU A 55 5.30 3.41 4.15
C GLU A 55 5.57 2.44 5.31
N LYS A 56 4.82 1.33 5.40
CA LYS A 56 5.10 0.27 6.39
C LYS A 56 6.50 -0.32 6.23
N ALA A 57 6.95 -0.53 5.00
CA ALA A 57 8.30 -1.02 4.74
C ALA A 57 9.37 0.00 5.17
N ALA A 58 9.14 1.29 4.94
CA ALA A 58 10.05 2.35 5.35
C ALA A 58 10.15 2.48 6.89
N LEU A 59 9.04 2.34 7.61
CA LEU A 59 9.04 2.30 9.08
C LEU A 59 9.87 1.12 9.60
N LEU A 60 9.62 -0.08 9.04
CA LEU A 60 10.39 -1.28 9.38
C LEU A 60 11.88 -1.16 9.05
N GLN A 61 12.23 -0.49 7.95
CA GLN A 61 13.62 -0.23 7.59
C GLN A 61 14.33 0.62 8.65
N GLY A 62 13.69 1.71 9.11
CA GLY A 62 14.25 2.56 10.17
C GLY A 62 14.41 1.83 11.50
N ASP A 63 13.51 0.90 11.83
CA ASP A 63 13.65 0.05 13.01
C ASP A 63 14.78 -0.98 12.85
N ILE A 64 14.92 -1.60 11.67
CA ILE A 64 16.04 -2.52 11.37
C ILE A 64 17.39 -1.82 11.50
N GLU A 65 17.53 -0.58 11.01
CA GLU A 65 18.78 0.18 11.12
C GLU A 65 19.14 0.51 12.57
N LYS A 66 18.15 0.90 13.38
CA LYS A 66 18.33 1.14 14.83
C LYS A 66 18.67 -0.15 15.57
N TYR A 67 17.95 -1.23 15.29
CA TYR A 67 18.13 -2.52 15.96
C TYR A 67 19.39 -3.25 15.50
N SER A 68 19.92 -2.99 14.30
CA SER A 68 21.21 -3.54 13.83
C SER A 68 22.41 -3.05 14.66
N THR A 69 22.21 -2.04 15.51
CA THR A 69 23.21 -1.58 16.48
C THR A 69 23.13 -2.35 17.81
N GLY A 70 22.05 -3.09 18.06
CA GLY A 70 21.78 -3.89 19.27
C GLY A 70 21.74 -5.40 18.98
N ASP A 71 22.44 -6.17 19.80
CA ASP A 71 22.92 -7.55 19.62
C ASP A 71 21.86 -8.70 19.47
N GLU A 72 20.85 -8.62 18.58
CA GLU A 72 19.86 -9.71 18.41
C GLU A 72 19.62 -10.12 16.94
N GLN A 73 20.37 -11.12 16.46
CA GLN A 73 20.27 -11.66 15.08
C GLN A 73 18.90 -12.27 14.71
N TYR A 74 18.21 -12.89 15.68
CA TYR A 74 16.92 -13.55 15.43
C TYR A 74 15.81 -12.53 15.15
N THR A 75 15.77 -11.45 15.92
CA THR A 75 14.82 -10.34 15.76
C THR A 75 15.02 -9.61 14.43
N LEU A 76 16.28 -9.37 14.04
CA LEU A 76 16.65 -8.74 12.76
C LEU A 76 16.16 -9.52 11.54
N THR A 77 16.20 -10.85 11.59
CA THR A 77 15.77 -11.69 10.45
C THR A 77 14.25 -11.60 10.28
N SER A 78 13.49 -11.69 11.39
CA SER A 78 12.03 -11.52 11.36
C SER A 78 11.60 -10.13 10.86
N LEU A 79 12.31 -9.06 11.22
CA LEU A 79 12.02 -7.72 10.74
C LEU A 79 12.30 -7.57 9.24
N LYS A 80 13.43 -8.10 8.75
CA LYS A 80 13.74 -8.11 7.31
C LYS A 80 12.73 -8.91 6.49
N ASP A 81 12.24 -10.03 7.01
CA ASP A 81 11.20 -10.83 6.35
C ASP A 81 9.89 -10.04 6.25
N LYS A 82 9.50 -9.35 7.33
CA LYS A 82 8.32 -8.46 7.34
C LYS A 82 8.47 -7.29 6.36
N MET A 83 9.65 -6.68 6.30
CA MET A 83 9.96 -5.59 5.35
C MET A 83 9.88 -6.09 3.91
N THR A 84 10.50 -7.23 3.62
CA THR A 84 10.51 -7.84 2.27
C THR A 84 9.10 -8.19 1.83
N HIS A 85 8.28 -8.75 2.74
CA HIS A 85 6.87 -9.01 2.48
C HIS A 85 6.10 -7.71 2.19
N ALA A 86 6.30 -6.67 2.99
CA ALA A 86 5.67 -5.37 2.78
C ALA A 86 6.04 -4.75 1.42
N MET A 87 7.32 -4.78 1.03
CA MET A 87 7.76 -4.32 -0.29
C MET A 87 7.20 -5.15 -1.43
N ALA A 88 7.12 -6.48 -1.28
CA ALA A 88 6.52 -7.36 -2.28
C ALA A 88 5.04 -7.02 -2.51
N MET A 89 4.30 -6.79 -1.44
CA MET A 89 2.90 -6.36 -1.52
C MET A 89 2.77 -4.95 -2.13
N ALA A 90 3.67 -4.02 -1.78
CA ALA A 90 3.70 -2.68 -2.36
C ALA A 90 3.87 -2.73 -3.89
N ASN A 91 4.81 -3.54 -4.37
CA ASN A 91 5.06 -3.74 -5.80
C ASN A 91 3.86 -4.39 -6.50
N HIS A 92 3.30 -5.47 -5.91
CA HIS A 92 2.13 -6.16 -6.47
C HIS A 92 0.93 -5.21 -6.64
N TYR A 93 0.64 -4.38 -5.63
CA TYR A 93 -0.42 -3.39 -5.72
C TYR A 93 -0.10 -2.24 -6.68
N GLN A 94 1.18 -1.90 -6.84
CA GLN A 94 1.61 -0.90 -7.82
C GLN A 94 1.35 -1.38 -9.25
N GLU A 95 1.69 -2.62 -9.56
CA GLU A 95 1.46 -3.25 -10.86
C GLU A 95 -0.04 -3.33 -11.16
N MET A 96 -0.86 -3.84 -10.23
CA MET A 96 -2.31 -3.84 -10.39
C MET A 96 -2.89 -2.43 -10.56
N GLY A 97 -2.33 -1.43 -9.87
CA GLY A 97 -2.73 -0.04 -10.03
C GLY A 97 -2.40 0.53 -11.41
N LYS A 98 -1.28 0.12 -12.02
CA LYS A 98 -0.90 0.49 -13.40
C LYS A 98 -1.80 -0.22 -14.42
N GLU A 99 -2.03 -1.52 -14.27
CA GLU A 99 -2.91 -2.29 -15.17
C GLU A 99 -4.35 -1.78 -15.12
N SER A 100 -4.86 -1.49 -13.92
CA SER A 100 -6.21 -0.93 -13.73
C SER A 100 -6.37 0.48 -14.31
N SER A 101 -5.28 1.21 -14.56
CA SER A 101 -5.31 2.57 -15.13
C SER A 101 -4.92 2.60 -16.62
N GLY A 102 -4.33 1.53 -17.16
CA GLY A 102 -3.77 1.45 -18.51
C GLY A 102 -4.76 1.08 -19.62
N GLY A 103 -6.06 0.98 -19.31
CA GLY A 103 -7.06 0.42 -20.20
C GLY A 103 -7.65 1.34 -21.25
N VAL A 104 -6.87 2.11 -22.04
CA VAL A 104 -7.36 2.69 -23.31
C VAL A 104 -6.22 2.98 -24.30
N LEU A 105 -5.63 1.94 -24.91
CA LEU A 105 -4.91 2.10 -26.19
C LEU A 105 -5.95 2.10 -27.32
N PHE A 106 -6.58 3.25 -27.59
CA PHE A 106 -7.35 3.44 -28.82
C PHE A 106 -6.40 3.32 -30.01
N LYS A 107 -6.38 2.16 -30.67
CA LYS A 107 -5.84 2.02 -32.02
C LYS A 107 -6.75 2.80 -32.97
N ILE A 108 -6.45 4.09 -33.16
CA ILE A 108 -7.03 4.88 -34.24
C ILE A 108 -6.47 4.29 -35.54
N LYS A 109 -7.25 3.46 -36.23
CA LYS A 109 -7.01 3.14 -37.64
C LYS A 109 -7.41 4.38 -38.47
N PRO A 110 -6.51 4.99 -39.25
CA PRO A 110 -6.93 6.01 -40.20
C PRO A 110 -7.82 5.34 -41.28
N PRO A 111 -8.94 5.97 -41.68
CA PRO A 111 -9.77 5.45 -42.76
C PRO A 111 -9.01 5.57 -44.08
N GLU A 112 -8.87 4.46 -44.81
CA GLU A 112 -8.44 4.49 -46.20
C GLU A 112 -9.56 5.14 -47.02
N VAL A 113 -9.26 6.30 -47.61
CA VAL A 113 -10.14 6.97 -48.57
C VAL A 113 -9.80 6.45 -49.97
N LEU A 114 -10.87 6.09 -50.70
CA LEU A 114 -10.91 5.55 -52.07
C LEU A 114 -10.11 6.37 -53.10
#